data_AF-A0A6I6JUL7-F1
#
_entry.id   AF-A0A6I6JUL7-F1
#
_cell.length_a   1.000
_cell.length_b   1.000
_cell.length_c   1.000
_cell.angle_alpha   90.00
_cell.angle_beta   90.00
_cell.angle_gamma   90.00
#
_symmetry.space_group_name_H-M   'P 1'
#
loop_
_entity.id
_entity.type
_entity.pdbx_description
1 polymer ?
#
loop_
_entity_poly.entity_id
_entity_poly.type
_entity_poly.pdbx_seq_one_letter_code
_entity_poly.pdbx_strand_id
1 'polypeptide(L)'
;MKQQIKKWKTEEWNVVEKEMLFLGENLFDFYIGSLSEENICQEIVAFCRETNITDFSRFKLWLGSAKYRKIDLSDSSRWIIKQSINPQRYIHIHPAKYSCHSMRIRATTLKTVVALQIQNISIQENMQNNLEQVNRIRKNYLQLSPVKSLSHNKGIFKIWRLFEDSSGPK
;
A
#
# COMPACT_ATOMS: atom_id res chain seq x y z
N MET A 1 -8.51 0.16 -3.36
CA MET A 1 -8.71 -0.49 -2.04
C MET A 1 -10.10 -0.27 -1.42
N LYS A 2 -10.59 0.97 -1.22
CA LYS A 2 -11.89 1.19 -0.54
C LYS A 2 -13.08 0.55 -1.25
N GLN A 3 -13.14 0.66 -2.58
CA GLN A 3 -14.19 0.02 -3.39
C GLN A 3 -14.16 -1.51 -3.19
N GLN A 4 -12.97 -2.10 -3.13
CA GLN A 4 -12.79 -3.50 -2.84
C GLN A 4 -13.27 -3.88 -1.44
N ILE A 5 -12.99 -3.07 -0.41
CA ILE A 5 -13.53 -3.28 0.95
C ILE A 5 -15.06 -3.21 0.95
N LYS A 6 -15.67 -2.26 0.22
CA LYS A 6 -17.13 -2.18 0.09
C LYS A 6 -17.73 -3.43 -0.52
N LYS A 7 -17.10 -3.98 -1.58
CA LYS A 7 -17.48 -5.26 -2.16
C LYS A 7 -17.35 -6.38 -1.11
N TRP A 8 -16.19 -6.49 -0.45
CA TRP A 8 -15.94 -7.55 0.53
C TRP A 8 -16.87 -7.53 1.76
N LYS A 9 -17.47 -6.39 2.10
CA LYS A 9 -18.47 -6.32 3.19
C LYS A 9 -19.74 -7.13 2.91
N THR A 10 -20.03 -7.45 1.65
CA THR A 10 -21.22 -8.20 1.25
C THR A 10 -20.89 -9.64 0.84
N GLU A 11 -19.65 -10.07 1.01
CA GLU A 11 -19.16 -11.38 0.56
C GLU A 11 -18.90 -12.29 1.76
N GLU A 12 -19.02 -13.60 1.54
CA GLU A 12 -18.64 -14.61 2.52
C GLU A 12 -17.12 -14.58 2.79
N TRP A 13 -16.73 -14.82 4.05
CA TRP A 13 -15.32 -14.66 4.46
C TRP A 13 -14.36 -15.56 3.66
N ASN A 14 -14.76 -16.77 3.30
CA ASN A 14 -13.93 -17.68 2.50
C ASN A 14 -13.60 -17.14 1.09
N VAL A 15 -14.46 -16.28 0.52
CA VAL A 15 -14.21 -15.58 -0.75
C VAL A 15 -13.22 -14.44 -0.50
N VAL A 16 -13.50 -13.63 0.53
CA VAL A 16 -12.64 -12.51 0.94
C VAL A 16 -11.22 -12.99 1.25
N GLU A 17 -11.07 -14.06 2.03
CA GLU A 17 -9.78 -14.63 2.43
C GLU A 17 -8.92 -15.00 1.22
N LYS A 18 -9.52 -15.64 0.20
CA LYS A 18 -8.85 -15.98 -1.05
C LYS A 18 -8.43 -14.73 -1.83
N GLU A 19 -9.28 -13.72 -1.94
CA GLU A 19 -8.93 -12.47 -2.61
C GLU A 19 -7.86 -11.66 -1.80
N MET A 20 -7.84 -11.76 -0.48
CA MET A 20 -6.83 -11.09 0.35
C MET A 20 -5.43 -11.70 0.20
N LEU A 21 -5.28 -12.88 -0.41
CA LEU A 21 -3.96 -13.44 -0.74
C LEU A 21 -3.16 -12.56 -1.70
N PHE A 22 -3.83 -11.75 -2.54
CA PHE A 22 -3.16 -10.78 -3.42
C PHE A 22 -2.40 -9.69 -2.64
N LEU A 23 -2.75 -9.45 -1.36
CA LEU A 23 -1.99 -8.59 -0.48
C LEU A 23 -0.70 -9.24 0.03
N GLY A 24 -0.33 -10.45 -0.42
CA GLY A 24 0.94 -11.11 -0.10
C GLY A 24 1.25 -11.21 1.40
N GLU A 25 2.53 -11.43 1.73
CA GLU A 25 3.01 -11.58 3.12
C GLU A 25 4.10 -10.57 3.50
N ASN A 26 4.59 -9.79 2.53
CA ASN A 26 5.77 -8.95 2.67
C ASN A 26 5.44 -7.48 3.01
N LEU A 27 6.38 -6.57 2.75
CA LEU A 27 6.18 -5.13 2.91
C LEU A 27 5.53 -4.54 1.66
N PHE A 28 4.63 -3.59 1.88
CA PHE A 28 3.98 -2.77 0.87
C PHE A 28 4.41 -1.34 1.02
N ASP A 29 4.66 -0.67 -0.11
CA ASP A 29 4.77 0.77 -0.17
C ASP A 29 3.40 1.33 -0.55
N PHE A 30 2.72 1.95 0.42
CA PHE A 30 1.40 2.54 0.25
C PHE A 30 1.55 4.03 -0.02
N TYR A 31 1.11 4.47 -1.19
CA TYR A 31 1.08 5.88 -1.56
C TYR A 31 -0.22 6.53 -1.04
N ILE A 32 -0.08 7.70 -0.40
CA ILE A 32 -1.14 8.46 0.26
C ILE A 32 -1.16 9.93 -0.19
N GLY A 33 -0.55 10.24 -1.33
CA GLY A 33 -0.50 11.59 -1.87
C GLY A 33 -1.74 11.92 -2.68
N SER A 34 -1.70 13.08 -3.33
CA SER A 34 -2.83 13.62 -4.10
C SER A 34 -2.95 13.03 -5.51
N LEU A 35 -1.91 12.42 -6.06
CA LEU A 35 -1.93 11.87 -7.41
C LEU A 35 -2.73 10.57 -7.46
N SER A 36 -3.56 10.42 -8.49
CA SER A 36 -4.18 9.13 -8.78
C SER A 36 -3.13 8.16 -9.34
N GLU A 37 -3.43 6.86 -9.33
CA GLU A 37 -2.59 5.84 -10.00
C GLU A 37 -2.38 6.18 -11.48
N GLU A 38 -3.41 6.73 -12.14
CA GLU A 38 -3.34 7.18 -13.52
C GLU A 38 -2.39 8.38 -13.68
N ASN A 39 -2.49 9.41 -12.83
CA ASN A 39 -1.63 10.58 -12.89
C ASN A 39 -0.16 10.21 -12.62
N ILE A 40 0.10 9.33 -11.65
CA ILE A 40 1.45 8.80 -11.40
C ILE A 40 2.00 8.14 -12.67
N CYS A 41 1.21 7.28 -13.32
CA CYS A 41 1.60 6.63 -14.56
C CYS A 41 1.86 7.64 -15.68
N GLN A 42 1.00 8.65 -15.84
CA GLN A 42 1.14 9.68 -16.86
C GLN A 42 2.41 10.52 -16.66
N GLU A 43 2.70 10.95 -15.43
CA GLU A 43 3.92 11.70 -15.12
C GLU A 43 5.19 10.87 -15.37
N ILE A 44 5.16 9.58 -15.02
CA ILE A 44 6.30 8.68 -15.29
C ILE A 44 6.49 8.47 -16.79
N VAL A 45 5.41 8.33 -17.56
CA VAL A 45 5.48 8.24 -19.02
C VAL A 45 6.00 9.55 -19.63
N ALA A 46 5.57 10.71 -19.14
CA ALA A 46 6.07 12.00 -19.57
C ALA A 46 7.58 12.13 -19.29
N PHE A 47 8.01 11.80 -18.08
CA PHE A 47 9.43 11.74 -17.71
C PHE A 47 10.23 10.83 -18.65
N CYS A 48 9.73 9.64 -18.96
CA CYS A 48 10.40 8.73 -19.90
C CYS A 48 10.52 9.33 -21.31
N ARG A 49 9.50 10.05 -21.80
CA ARG A 49 9.56 10.72 -23.11
C ARG A 49 10.58 11.86 -23.12
N GLU A 50 10.55 12.72 -22.11
CA GLU A 50 11.47 13.86 -21.98
C GLU A 50 12.93 13.43 -21.85
N THR A 51 13.17 12.28 -21.22
CA THR A 51 14.51 11.69 -21.06
C THR A 51 14.89 10.71 -22.17
N ASN A 52 14.07 10.60 -23.22
CA ASN A 52 14.27 9.70 -24.37
C ASN A 52 14.44 8.21 -23.98
N ILE A 53 13.75 7.78 -22.93
CA ILE A 53 13.61 6.38 -22.51
C ILE A 53 12.45 5.76 -23.29
N THR A 54 12.69 5.45 -24.56
CA THR A 54 11.69 4.91 -25.49
C THR A 54 11.72 3.39 -25.60
N ASP A 55 12.82 2.76 -25.20
CA ASP A 55 13.04 1.32 -25.25
C ASP A 55 13.99 0.85 -24.12
N PHE A 56 14.23 -0.46 -24.06
CA PHE A 56 15.11 -1.06 -23.06
C PHE A 56 16.57 -0.59 -23.17
N SER A 57 17.09 -0.40 -24.38
CA SER A 57 18.47 0.03 -24.61
C SER A 57 18.68 1.47 -24.10
N ARG A 58 17.74 2.36 -24.42
CA ARG A 58 17.71 3.74 -23.90
C ARG A 58 17.55 3.77 -22.39
N PHE A 59 16.69 2.92 -21.84
CA PHE A 59 16.55 2.77 -20.40
C PHE A 59 17.86 2.35 -19.72
N LYS A 60 18.57 1.36 -20.28
CA LYS A 60 19.86 0.90 -19.76
C LYS A 60 20.93 1.98 -19.83
N LEU A 61 20.96 2.75 -20.92
CA LEU A 61 21.86 3.89 -21.06
C LEU A 61 21.58 4.97 -20.01
N TRP A 62 20.31 5.34 -19.83
CA TRP A 62 19.90 6.31 -18.80
C TRP A 62 20.23 5.81 -17.40
N LEU A 63 19.92 4.55 -17.10
CA LEU A 63 20.19 3.95 -15.80
C LEU A 63 21.71 3.91 -15.52
N GLY A 64 22.52 3.61 -16.54
CA GLY A 64 23.97 3.50 -16.45
C GLY A 64 24.40 2.33 -15.56
N SER A 65 25.41 2.55 -14.72
CA SER A 65 25.88 1.55 -13.72
C SER A 65 25.02 1.52 -12.45
N ALA A 66 24.07 2.44 -12.29
CA ALA A 66 23.23 2.49 -11.09
C ALA A 66 22.24 1.32 -11.06
N LYS A 67 21.99 0.76 -9.87
CA LYS A 67 20.95 -0.28 -9.70
C LYS A 67 19.54 0.30 -9.83
N TYR A 68 19.39 1.58 -9.53
CA TYR A 68 18.15 2.34 -9.60
C TYR A 68 18.47 3.84 -9.66
N ARG A 69 17.49 4.63 -10.07
CA ARG A 69 17.51 6.09 -9.98
C ARG A 69 16.23 6.57 -9.30
N LYS A 70 16.26 7.82 -8.83
CA LYS A 70 15.13 8.49 -8.19
C LYS A 70 14.60 9.57 -9.13
N ILE A 71 13.29 9.71 -9.17
CA ILE A 71 12.58 10.82 -9.81
C ILE A 71 11.63 11.45 -8.80
N ASP A 72 11.33 12.73 -8.99
CA ASP A 72 10.33 13.43 -8.19
C ASP A 72 9.11 13.68 -9.09
N LEU A 73 7.90 13.48 -8.53
CA LEU A 73 6.62 13.77 -9.17
C LEU A 73 6.10 15.14 -8.74
N SER A 74 5.03 15.61 -9.38
CA SER A 74 4.47 16.96 -9.19
C SER A 74 3.97 17.23 -7.75
N ASP A 75 3.61 16.20 -7.00
CA ASP A 75 3.23 16.28 -5.58
C ASP A 75 4.44 16.24 -4.62
N SER A 76 5.66 16.42 -5.15
CA SER A 76 6.93 16.24 -4.45
C SER A 76 7.24 14.81 -4.01
N SER A 77 6.39 13.82 -4.32
CA SER A 77 6.68 12.43 -4.00
C SER A 77 7.84 11.91 -4.83
N ARG A 78 8.72 11.15 -4.19
CA ARG A 78 9.91 10.59 -4.79
C ARG A 78 9.72 9.12 -5.10
N TRP A 79 10.04 8.73 -6.33
CA TRP A 79 9.86 7.38 -6.84
C TRP A 79 11.19 6.78 -7.29
N ILE A 80 11.31 5.47 -7.12
CA ILE A 80 12.44 4.67 -7.57
C ILE A 80 12.08 4.09 -8.93
N ILE A 81 12.95 4.31 -9.91
CA ILE A 81 12.93 3.64 -11.21
C ILE A 81 14.11 2.67 -11.25
N LYS A 82 13.84 1.39 -11.52
CA LYS A 82 14.87 0.36 -11.67
C LYS A 82 14.52 -0.65 -12.75
N GLN A 83 15.50 -1.46 -13.13
CA GLN A 83 15.26 -2.57 -14.04
C GLN A 83 14.31 -3.59 -13.40
N SER A 84 13.27 -3.95 -14.15
CA SER A 84 12.34 -5.01 -13.81
C SER A 84 12.91 -6.39 -14.11
N ILE A 85 12.40 -7.40 -13.39
CA ILE A 85 12.66 -8.81 -13.71
C ILE A 85 11.82 -9.30 -14.90
N ASN A 86 10.73 -8.59 -15.25
CA ASN A 86 9.90 -8.93 -16.39
C ASN A 86 10.44 -8.21 -17.65
N PRO A 87 10.90 -8.95 -18.68
CA PRO A 87 11.49 -8.34 -19.88
C PRO A 87 10.46 -7.56 -20.73
N GLN A 88 9.18 -7.93 -20.70
CA GLN A 88 8.11 -7.21 -21.40
C GLN A 88 7.72 -5.91 -20.69
N ARG A 89 8.02 -5.80 -19.39
CA ARG A 89 7.80 -4.59 -18.57
C ARG A 89 9.09 -4.20 -17.90
N TYR A 90 10.07 -3.76 -18.69
CA TYR A 90 11.47 -3.62 -18.27
C TYR A 90 11.72 -2.51 -17.23
N ILE A 91 10.76 -1.60 -17.01
CA ILE A 91 10.80 -0.59 -15.95
C ILE A 91 9.96 -1.07 -14.76
N HIS A 92 10.57 -1.09 -13.58
CA HIS A 92 9.87 -1.28 -12.32
C HIS A 92 9.91 0.01 -11.51
N ILE A 93 8.75 0.41 -10.99
CA ILE A 93 8.56 1.62 -10.20
C ILE A 93 7.98 1.31 -8.82
N HIS A 94 8.39 2.06 -7.81
CA HIS A 94 7.76 2.10 -6.49
C HIS A 94 8.15 3.39 -5.76
N PRO A 95 7.38 3.85 -4.76
CA PRO A 95 7.76 5.00 -3.96
C PRO A 95 9.13 4.79 -3.28
N ALA A 96 9.97 5.82 -3.26
CA ALA A 96 11.23 5.77 -2.55
C ALA A 96 11.00 5.65 -1.04
N LYS A 97 11.93 4.95 -0.37
CA LYS A 97 11.95 4.89 1.10
C LYS A 97 12.01 6.32 1.66
N TYR A 98 11.13 6.63 2.61
CA TYR A 98 11.00 7.95 3.22
C TYR A 98 10.59 9.09 2.27
N SER A 99 10.08 8.76 1.08
CA SER A 99 9.37 9.77 0.27
C SER A 99 8.25 10.39 1.10
N CYS A 100 7.97 11.68 0.90
CA CYS A 100 6.69 12.21 1.32
C CYS A 100 5.57 11.41 0.64
N HIS A 101 4.39 11.43 1.26
CA HIS A 101 3.21 10.76 0.73
C HIS A 101 3.35 9.25 0.51
N SER A 102 4.36 8.60 1.11
CA SER A 102 4.48 7.15 1.08
C SER A 102 4.68 6.57 2.48
N MET A 103 4.20 5.35 2.66
CA MET A 103 4.34 4.63 3.91
C MET A 103 4.58 3.15 3.64
N ARG A 104 5.64 2.62 4.25
CA ARG A 104 5.93 1.20 4.22
C ARG A 104 5.17 0.46 5.32
N ILE A 105 4.34 -0.51 4.94
CA ILE A 105 3.49 -1.28 5.85
C ILE A 105 3.68 -2.78 5.65
N ARG A 106 3.54 -3.59 6.70
CA ARG A 106 3.52 -5.05 6.57
C ARG A 106 2.17 -5.50 6.02
N ALA A 107 2.18 -6.51 5.15
CA ALA A 107 0.98 -7.16 4.62
C ALA A 107 0.02 -7.53 5.75
N THR A 108 0.54 -8.17 6.79
CA THR A 108 -0.24 -8.62 7.95
C THR A 108 -0.91 -7.47 8.71
N THR A 109 -0.27 -6.29 8.76
CA THR A 109 -0.88 -5.07 9.31
C THR A 109 -2.02 -4.59 8.43
N LEU A 110 -1.83 -4.51 7.11
CA LEU A 110 -2.86 -4.10 6.17
C LEU A 110 -4.05 -5.08 6.19
N LYS A 111 -3.79 -6.39 6.12
CA LYS A 111 -4.81 -7.45 6.20
C LYS A 111 -5.62 -7.33 7.49
N THR A 112 -4.97 -7.05 8.62
CA THR A 112 -5.68 -6.82 9.89
C THR A 112 -6.63 -5.64 9.81
N VAL A 113 -6.20 -4.51 9.25
CA VAL A 113 -7.06 -3.33 9.10
C VAL A 113 -8.21 -3.57 8.13
N VAL A 114 -7.94 -4.22 7.00
CA VAL A 114 -8.98 -4.60 6.03
C VAL A 114 -10.02 -5.51 6.68
N ALA A 115 -9.60 -6.51 7.45
CA ALA A 115 -10.51 -7.42 8.14
C ALA A 115 -11.34 -6.69 9.21
N LEU A 116 -10.75 -5.77 9.99
CA LEU A 116 -11.50 -4.92 10.93
C LEU A 116 -12.59 -4.12 10.20
N GLN A 117 -12.24 -3.52 9.05
CA GLN A 117 -13.16 -2.73 8.25
C GLN A 117 -14.31 -3.57 7.70
N ILE A 118 -14.03 -4.76 7.17
CA ILE A 118 -15.04 -5.70 6.65
C ILE A 118 -16.00 -6.16 7.76
N GLN A 119 -15.45 -6.47 8.94
CA GLN A 119 -16.21 -6.91 10.11
C GLN A 119 -16.89 -5.77 10.88
N ASN A 120 -16.85 -4.53 10.34
CA ASN A 120 -17.40 -3.32 10.95
C ASN A 120 -16.95 -3.11 12.41
N ILE A 121 -15.69 -3.43 12.71
CA ILE A 121 -15.10 -3.19 14.03
C ILE A 121 -14.42 -1.83 14.02
N SER A 122 -15.01 -0.89 14.76
CA SER A 122 -14.41 0.41 15.04
C SER A 122 -13.47 0.33 16.24
N ILE A 123 -12.37 1.08 16.17
CA ILE A 123 -11.43 1.24 17.28
C ILE A 123 -11.92 2.38 18.18
N GLN A 124 -12.08 2.10 19.47
CA GLN A 124 -12.62 3.01 20.49
C GLN A 124 -11.51 3.70 21.30
N GLU A 125 -11.85 4.50 22.32
CA GLU A 125 -10.85 5.09 23.22
C GLU A 125 -10.16 4.03 24.10
N ASN A 126 -10.88 2.97 24.49
CA ASN A 126 -10.33 1.93 25.34
C ASN A 126 -9.36 1.02 24.57
N MET A 127 -8.07 1.25 24.76
CA MET A 127 -7.00 0.53 24.09
C MET A 127 -6.92 -0.96 24.42
N GLN A 128 -7.35 -1.37 25.61
CA GLN A 128 -7.36 -2.79 25.99
C GLN A 128 -8.45 -3.55 25.23
N ASN A 129 -9.66 -3.02 25.17
CA ASN A 129 -10.74 -3.59 24.36
C ASN A 129 -10.32 -3.65 22.88
N ASN A 130 -9.74 -2.56 22.35
CA ASN A 130 -9.24 -2.57 20.97
C ASN A 130 -8.21 -3.67 20.72
N LEU A 131 -7.29 -3.91 21.66
CA LEU A 131 -6.28 -4.96 21.55
C LEU A 131 -6.92 -6.34 21.47
N GLU A 132 -7.93 -6.59 22.30
CA GLU A 132 -8.70 -7.83 22.31
C GLU A 132 -9.46 -8.03 20.98
N GLN A 133 -10.13 -6.99 20.48
CA GLN A 133 -10.82 -7.02 19.20
C GLN A 133 -9.87 -7.30 18.02
N VAL A 134 -8.74 -6.59 17.99
CA VAL A 134 -7.69 -6.81 16.98
C VAL A 134 -7.19 -8.24 17.03
N ASN A 135 -6.88 -8.76 18.21
CA ASN A 135 -6.37 -10.13 18.36
C ASN A 135 -7.43 -11.19 18.01
N ARG A 136 -8.71 -10.93 18.30
CA ARG A 136 -9.84 -11.76 17.86
C ARG A 136 -9.90 -11.83 16.34
N ILE A 137 -9.81 -10.71 15.65
CA ILE A 137 -9.79 -10.68 14.17
C ILE A 137 -8.59 -11.43 13.61
N ARG A 138 -7.39 -11.14 14.15
CA ARG A 138 -6.16 -11.78 13.71
C ARG A 138 -6.22 -13.30 13.82
N LYS A 139 -6.75 -13.82 14.92
CA LYS A 139 -6.85 -15.26 15.15
C LYS A 139 -7.95 -15.91 14.32
N ASN A 140 -9.16 -15.36 14.35
CA ASN A 140 -10.35 -16.05 13.84
C ASN A 140 -10.52 -15.91 12.33
N TYR A 141 -10.03 -14.82 11.75
CA TYR A 141 -10.24 -14.51 10.34
C TYR A 141 -8.95 -14.64 9.52
N LEU A 142 -7.79 -14.28 10.11
CA LEU A 142 -6.53 -14.19 9.38
C LEU A 142 -5.51 -15.27 9.73
N GLN A 143 -5.78 -16.10 10.74
CA GLN A 143 -4.85 -17.11 11.26
C GLN A 143 -3.48 -16.53 11.63
N LEU A 144 -3.45 -15.27 12.09
CA LEU A 144 -2.24 -14.56 12.50
C LEU A 144 -2.07 -14.59 14.02
N SER A 145 -0.82 -14.64 14.47
CA SER A 145 -0.47 -14.51 15.89
C SER A 145 -0.98 -13.19 16.48
N PRO A 146 -1.36 -13.14 17.77
CA PRO A 146 -1.77 -11.90 18.41
C PRO A 146 -0.63 -10.88 18.44
N VAL A 147 -0.98 -9.59 18.45
CA VAL A 147 -0.04 -8.51 18.79
C VAL A 147 -0.02 -8.28 20.29
N LYS A 148 1.14 -7.89 20.82
CA LYS A 148 1.33 -7.66 22.25
C LYS A 148 0.72 -6.35 22.74
N SER A 149 0.66 -5.35 21.87
CA SER A 149 0.16 -4.02 22.20
C SER A 149 -0.29 -3.27 20.94
N LEU A 150 -1.11 -2.26 21.16
CA LEU A 150 -1.50 -1.27 20.16
C LEU A 150 -0.94 0.10 20.55
N SER A 151 -0.70 0.96 19.57
CA SER A 151 -0.21 2.32 19.78
C SER A 151 -0.88 3.25 18.76
N HIS A 152 -1.42 4.38 19.21
CA HIS A 152 -2.20 5.31 18.37
C HIS A 152 -1.48 5.78 17.10
N ASN A 153 -0.16 5.94 17.15
CA ASN A 153 0.61 6.56 16.07
C ASN A 153 1.47 5.56 15.27
N LYS A 154 1.27 4.25 15.47
CA LYS A 154 2.07 3.20 14.83
C LYS A 154 1.23 1.99 14.43
N GLY A 155 1.78 1.18 13.53
CA GLY A 155 1.23 -0.15 13.19
C GLY A 155 -0.24 -0.11 12.79
N ILE A 156 -1.02 -1.05 13.32
CA ILE A 156 -2.43 -1.27 12.96
C ILE A 156 -3.28 0.00 13.14
N PHE A 157 -3.13 0.71 14.27
CA PHE A 157 -3.96 1.89 14.57
C PHE A 157 -3.72 3.01 13.56
N LYS A 158 -2.44 3.31 13.26
CA LYS A 158 -2.09 4.35 12.27
C LYS A 158 -2.72 4.04 10.91
N ILE A 159 -2.67 2.78 10.48
CA ILE A 159 -3.25 2.38 9.20
C ILE A 159 -4.77 2.45 9.24
N TRP A 160 -5.41 1.98 10.32
CA TRP A 160 -6.86 2.03 10.46
C TRP A 160 -7.42 3.46 10.35
N ARG A 161 -6.78 4.45 11.00
CA ARG A 161 -7.18 5.87 10.88
C ARG A 161 -7.21 6.37 9.43
N LEU A 162 -6.25 5.95 8.60
CA LEU A 162 -6.25 6.35 7.18
C LEU A 162 -7.48 5.84 6.42
N PHE A 163 -8.07 4.72 6.85
CA PHE A 163 -9.31 4.22 6.24
C PHE A 163 -10.55 4.95 6.79
N GLU A 164 -10.55 5.32 8.08
CA GLU A 164 -11.63 6.11 8.70
C GLU A 164 -11.69 7.56 8.23
N ASP A 165 -10.58 8.30 8.30
CA ASP A 165 -10.53 9.74 7.97
C ASP A 165 -10.92 10.01 6.52
N SER A 166 -10.75 8.99 5.68
CA SER A 166 -11.12 9.07 4.28
C SER A 166 -12.58 8.66 3.99
N SER A 167 -13.39 8.53 5.05
CA SER A 167 -14.83 8.20 5.04
C SER A 167 -15.72 9.39 5.42
N GLY A 168 -15.13 10.54 5.78
CA GLY A 168 -15.86 11.79 5.95
C GLY A 168 -16.23 12.43 4.61
N PRO A 169 -17.34 13.18 4.52
CA PRO A 169 -17.71 13.86 3.29
C PRO A 169 -16.61 14.85 2.88
N LYS A 170 -16.27 14.85 1.59
CA LYS A 170 -15.63 16.01 0.96
C LYS A 170 -16.62 17.16 0.91
#